data_AF-A0A925UZU7-F1
#
_entry.id   AF-A0A925UZU7-F1
#
_cell.length_a   1.000
_cell.length_b   1.000
_cell.length_c   1.000
_cell.angle_alpha   90.00
_cell.angle_beta   90.00
_cell.angle_gamma   90.00
#
_symmetry.space_group_name_H-M   'P 1'
#
loop_
_entity.id
_entity.type
_entity.pdbx_description
1 polymer ?
#
loop_
_entity_poly.entity_id
_entity_poly.type
_entity_poly.pdbx_seq_one_letter_code
_entity_poly.pdbx_strand_id
1 'polypeptide(L)'
;MRRSIEPPVAINNLITALASAQLLVLLASFQVPTRLRWKEDLPKLGPFNAKLMWTYGAFTVYTIVTWSILTFALRGDLAAGTSAGLAVALAIFLFWLARIATDAFYFKSDDWPKGPFMQIGHALLNALFAFLCFGYGSIVVWGIIA
;
A
#
# COMPACT_ATOMS: atom_id res chain seq x y z
N MET A 1 1.23 19.38 -27.01
CA MET A 1 -0.21 19.68 -27.15
C MET A 1 -0.96 18.77 -26.18
N ARG A 2 -1.08 19.17 -24.91
CA ARG A 2 -1.70 18.36 -23.84
C ARG A 2 -3.21 18.59 -23.89
N ARG A 3 -3.99 17.51 -23.93
CA ARG A 3 -5.41 17.48 -24.28
C ARG A 3 -6.28 18.29 -23.29
N SER A 4 -7.25 19.00 -23.85
CA SER A 4 -8.35 19.69 -23.16
C SER A 4 -9.55 18.78 -22.87
N ILE A 5 -9.34 17.46 -22.84
CA ILE A 5 -10.40 16.47 -22.60
C ILE A 5 -10.32 16.12 -21.12
N GLU A 6 -11.40 16.39 -20.38
CA GLU A 6 -11.48 15.98 -18.98
C GLU A 6 -11.26 14.45 -18.85
N PRO A 7 -10.52 13.99 -17.84
CA PRO A 7 -10.30 12.57 -17.65
C PRO A 7 -11.64 11.85 -17.45
N PRO A 8 -11.80 10.61 -17.96
CA PRO A 8 -13.02 9.84 -17.74
C PRO A 8 -13.39 9.76 -16.27
N VAL A 9 -14.68 9.88 -15.93
CA VAL A 9 -15.16 9.75 -14.54
C VAL A 9 -14.65 8.44 -13.89
N ALA A 10 -14.52 7.38 -14.68
CA ALA A 10 -13.94 6.11 -14.25
C ALA A 10 -12.51 6.22 -13.67
N ILE A 11 -11.60 7.00 -14.28
CA ILE A 11 -10.23 7.13 -13.77
C ILE A 11 -10.18 7.90 -12.46
N ASN A 12 -10.99 8.96 -12.32
CA ASN A 12 -11.08 9.73 -11.08
C ASN A 12 -11.67 8.90 -9.93
N ASN A 13 -12.68 8.07 -10.21
CA ASN A 13 -13.26 7.16 -9.24
C ASN A 13 -12.24 6.10 -8.81
N LEU A 14 -11.46 5.54 -9.75
CA LEU A 14 -10.40 4.60 -9.44
C LEU A 14 -9.33 5.23 -8.54
N ILE A 15 -8.83 6.42 -8.88
CA ILE A 15 -7.82 7.14 -8.07
C ILE A 15 -8.32 7.36 -6.64
N THR A 16 -9.57 7.77 -6.49
CA THR A 16 -10.21 7.97 -5.18
C THR A 16 -10.32 6.66 -4.41
N ALA A 17 -10.77 5.58 -5.07
CA ALA A 17 -10.88 4.26 -4.47
C ALA A 17 -9.52 3.73 -4.00
N LEU A 18 -8.45 3.92 -4.79
CA LEU A 18 -7.09 3.54 -4.42
C LEU A 18 -6.57 4.34 -3.23
N ALA A 19 -6.80 5.66 -3.21
CA ALA A 19 -6.40 6.51 -2.08
C ALA A 19 -7.08 6.08 -0.76
N SER A 20 -8.37 5.74 -0.81
CA SER A 20 -9.13 5.21 0.33
C SER A 20 -8.66 3.80 0.72
N ALA A 21 -8.42 2.92 -0.26
CA ALA A 21 -7.94 1.57 -0.03
C ALA A 21 -6.58 1.53 0.67
N GLN A 22 -5.67 2.48 0.38
CA GLN A 22 -4.42 2.61 1.14
C GLN A 22 -4.67 2.88 2.62
N LEU A 23 -5.64 3.74 2.97
CA LEU A 23 -5.98 4.01 4.37
C LEU A 23 -6.61 2.79 5.05
N LEU A 24 -7.33 1.93 4.32
CA LEU A 24 -7.86 0.68 4.88
C LEU A 24 -6.76 -0.26 5.36
N VAL A 25 -5.55 -0.20 4.79
CA VAL A 25 -4.38 -0.97 5.27
C VAL A 25 -4.06 -0.61 6.72
N LEU A 26 -4.32 0.63 7.15
CA LEU A 26 -4.03 1.08 8.52
C LEU A 26 -4.88 0.33 9.57
N LEU A 27 -6.05 -0.16 9.19
CA LEU A 27 -6.87 -1.01 10.07
C LEU A 27 -6.18 -2.33 10.37
N ALA A 28 -5.50 -2.92 9.38
CA ALA A 28 -4.68 -4.10 9.59
C ALA A 28 -3.44 -3.74 10.42
N SER A 29 -2.74 -2.66 10.07
CA SER A 29 -1.53 -2.20 10.78
C SER A 29 -1.76 -1.95 12.27
N PHE A 30 -2.92 -1.40 12.64
CA PHE A 30 -3.28 -1.17 14.04
C PHE A 30 -3.43 -2.48 14.86
N GLN A 31 -3.87 -3.56 14.21
CA GLN A 31 -4.07 -4.86 14.87
C GLN A 31 -2.78 -5.66 15.01
N VAL A 32 -1.78 -5.40 14.17
CA VAL A 32 -0.52 -6.17 14.11
C VAL A 32 0.16 -6.33 15.47
N PRO A 33 0.38 -5.28 16.28
CA PRO A 33 1.11 -5.44 17.55
C PRO A 33 0.42 -6.41 18.52
N THR A 34 -0.91 -6.43 18.55
CA THR A 34 -1.68 -7.34 19.40
C THR A 34 -1.75 -8.74 18.79
N ARG A 35 -2.03 -8.86 17.49
CA ARG A 35 -2.18 -10.16 16.81
C ARG A 35 -0.87 -10.94 16.72
N LEU A 36 0.26 -10.24 16.67
CA LEU A 36 1.60 -10.82 16.67
C LEU A 36 2.28 -10.79 18.04
N ARG A 37 1.54 -10.48 19.13
CA ARG A 37 2.06 -10.54 20.51
C ARG A 37 3.35 -9.73 20.73
N TRP A 38 3.43 -8.56 20.11
CA TRP A 38 4.64 -7.73 20.15
C TRP A 38 5.02 -7.30 21.57
N LYS A 39 4.04 -7.16 22.47
CA LYS A 39 4.30 -6.83 23.87
C LYS A 39 5.06 -7.94 24.59
N GLU A 40 4.80 -9.20 24.23
CA GLU A 40 5.43 -10.36 24.83
C GLU A 40 6.72 -10.77 24.11
N ASP A 41 6.76 -10.64 22.78
CA ASP A 41 7.82 -11.21 21.95
C ASP A 41 8.93 -10.20 21.61
N LEU A 42 8.63 -8.91 21.41
CA LEU A 42 9.68 -7.93 21.13
C LEU A 42 10.66 -7.72 22.29
N PRO A 43 10.26 -7.74 23.58
CA PRO A 43 11.22 -7.63 24.68
C PRO A 43 12.20 -8.82 24.78
N LYS A 44 11.89 -9.96 24.13
CA LYS A 44 12.82 -11.10 24.03
C LYS A 44 13.94 -10.82 23.02
N LEU A 45 13.74 -9.84 22.13
CA LEU A 45 14.81 -9.28 21.31
C LEU A 45 15.64 -8.31 22.16
N GLY A 46 16.90 -8.09 21.79
CA GLY A 46 17.70 -7.02 22.39
C GLY A 46 16.98 -5.66 22.28
N PRO A 47 17.10 -4.74 23.26
CA PRO A 47 16.32 -3.50 23.29
C PRO A 47 16.41 -2.64 22.03
N PHE A 48 17.57 -2.67 21.35
CA PHE A 48 17.75 -2.00 20.07
C PHE A 48 16.91 -2.62 18.94
N ASN A 49 16.88 -3.95 18.84
CA ASN A 49 16.12 -4.65 17.82
C ASN A 49 14.60 -4.48 18.00
N ALA A 50 14.12 -4.44 19.24
CA ALA A 50 12.73 -4.11 19.54
C ALA A 50 12.36 -2.70 19.05
N LYS A 51 13.23 -1.71 19.30
CA LYS A 51 13.04 -0.33 18.79
C LYS A 51 13.07 -0.30 17.27
N LEU A 52 13.99 -1.02 16.64
CA LEU A 52 14.09 -1.11 15.18
C LEU A 52 12.77 -1.61 14.56
N MET A 53 12.13 -2.62 15.17
CA MET A 53 10.84 -3.13 14.70
C MET A 53 9.72 -2.09 14.81
N TRP A 54 9.66 -1.35 15.93
CA TRP A 54 8.70 -0.25 16.10
C TRP A 54 8.93 0.89 15.11
N THR A 55 10.19 1.27 14.90
CA THR A 55 10.57 2.29 13.91
C THR A 55 10.16 1.86 12.51
N TYR A 56 10.46 0.62 12.12
CA TYR A 56 10.05 0.07 10.83
C TYR A 56 8.51 0.12 10.64
N GLY A 57 7.75 -0.30 11.65
CA GLY A 57 6.29 -0.22 11.63
C GLY A 57 5.78 1.22 11.49
N ALA A 58 6.36 2.17 12.23
CA ALA A 58 5.99 3.59 12.17
C ALA A 58 6.27 4.21 10.79
N PHE A 59 7.44 3.93 10.20
CA PHE A 59 7.76 4.38 8.85
C PHE A 59 6.84 3.76 7.80
N THR A 60 6.46 2.49 7.95
CA THR A 60 5.49 1.83 7.06
C THR A 60 4.14 2.55 7.09
N VAL A 61 3.61 2.85 8.27
CA VAL A 61 2.35 3.60 8.44
C VAL A 61 2.47 5.01 7.85
N TYR A 62 3.56 5.71 8.16
CA TYR A 62 3.85 7.04 7.62
C TYR A 62 3.82 7.03 6.08
N THR A 63 4.54 6.10 5.45
CA THR A 63 4.59 5.96 4.00
C THR A 63 3.20 5.73 3.39
N ILE A 64 2.37 4.85 3.98
CA ILE A 64 1.00 4.60 3.50
C ILE A 64 0.14 5.86 3.57
N VAL A 65 0.22 6.60 4.69
CA VAL A 65 -0.51 7.86 4.86
C VAL A 65 -0.05 8.89 3.83
N THR A 66 1.27 9.05 3.64
CA THR A 66 1.83 9.97 2.65
C THR A 66 1.37 9.63 1.23
N TRP A 67 1.37 8.35 0.84
CA TRP A 67 0.88 7.93 -0.48
C TRP A 67 -0.60 8.20 -0.68
N SER A 68 -1.43 7.99 0.35
CA SER A 68 -2.85 8.33 0.27
C SER A 68 -3.07 9.84 0.12
N ILE A 69 -2.39 10.66 0.94
CA ILE A 69 -2.46 12.13 0.86
C ILE A 69 -2.03 12.62 -0.52
N LEU A 70 -0.89 12.15 -1.03
CA LEU A 70 -0.40 12.54 -2.35
C LEU A 70 -1.35 12.09 -3.47
N THR A 71 -1.98 10.93 -3.34
CA THR A 71 -2.98 10.46 -4.33
C THR A 71 -4.21 11.37 -4.36
N PHE A 72 -4.70 11.82 -3.20
CA PHE A 72 -5.81 12.77 -3.16
C PHE A 72 -5.40 14.16 -3.66
N ALA A 73 -4.24 14.67 -3.24
CA ALA A 73 -3.75 16.00 -3.58
C ALA A 73 -3.43 16.14 -5.07
N LEU A 74 -2.86 15.10 -5.68
CA LEU A 74 -2.44 15.08 -7.08
C LEU A 74 -3.44 14.33 -7.97
N ARG A 75 -4.71 14.20 -7.57
CA ARG A 75 -5.72 13.45 -8.33
C ARG A 75 -5.82 13.94 -9.78
N GLY A 76 -5.82 15.27 -9.98
CA GLY A 76 -5.88 15.86 -11.33
C GLY A 76 -4.63 15.52 -12.16
N ASP A 77 -3.45 15.62 -11.56
CA ASP A 77 -2.17 15.26 -12.19
C ASP A 77 -2.09 13.78 -12.57
N LEU A 78 -2.56 12.90 -11.69
CA LEU A 78 -2.65 11.45 -11.90
C LEU A 78 -3.59 11.12 -13.06
N ALA A 79 -4.78 11.71 -13.06
CA ALA A 79 -5.79 11.48 -14.08
C ALA A 79 -5.37 12.03 -15.46
N ALA A 80 -4.66 13.16 -15.47
CA ALA A 80 -4.16 13.83 -16.67
C ALA A 80 -2.81 13.26 -17.19
N GLY A 81 -2.22 12.27 -16.51
CA GLY A 81 -0.95 11.69 -16.91
C GLY A 81 0.20 12.70 -16.90
N THR A 82 0.22 13.62 -15.92
CA THR A 82 1.32 14.59 -15.85
C THR A 82 2.63 13.90 -15.47
N SER A 83 3.79 14.51 -15.75
CA SER A 83 5.07 13.89 -15.41
C SER A 83 5.19 13.68 -13.89
N ALA A 84 4.66 14.62 -13.10
CA ALA A 84 4.56 14.49 -11.65
C ALA A 84 3.56 13.39 -11.23
N GLY A 85 2.37 13.37 -11.83
CA GLY A 85 1.36 12.33 -11.57
C GLY A 85 1.89 10.93 -11.88
N LEU A 86 2.49 10.73 -13.05
CA LEU A 86 3.10 9.47 -13.46
C LEU A 86 4.24 9.04 -12.55
N ALA A 87 5.13 9.95 -12.16
CA ALA A 87 6.22 9.65 -11.24
C ALA A 87 5.69 9.16 -9.88
N VAL A 88 4.67 9.83 -9.33
CA VAL A 88 4.03 9.43 -8.07
C VAL A 88 3.30 8.09 -8.22
N ALA A 89 2.50 7.90 -9.27
CA ALA A 89 1.80 6.65 -9.52
C ALA A 89 2.78 5.47 -9.67
N LEU A 90 3.88 5.67 -10.40
CA LEU A 90 4.92 4.66 -10.59
C LEU A 90 5.63 4.33 -9.27
N ALA A 91 5.97 5.33 -8.47
CA ALA A 91 6.59 5.11 -7.16
C ALA A 91 5.67 4.28 -6.24
N ILE A 92 4.37 4.59 -6.20
CA ILE A 92 3.40 3.86 -5.40
C ILE A 92 3.18 2.44 -5.95
N PHE A 93 3.11 2.28 -7.27
CA PHE A 93 3.06 0.96 -7.92
C PHE A 93 4.24 0.08 -7.51
N LEU A 94 5.46 0.59 -7.63
CA LEU A 94 6.68 -0.15 -7.28
C LEU A 94 6.73 -0.49 -5.78
N PHE A 95 6.26 0.41 -4.92
CA PHE A 95 6.14 0.14 -3.48
C PHE A 95 5.21 -1.06 -3.21
N TRP A 96 4.00 -1.06 -3.77
CA TRP A 96 3.06 -2.17 -3.57
C TRP A 96 3.51 -3.46 -4.25
N LEU A 97 4.16 -3.37 -5.41
CA LEU A 97 4.77 -4.51 -6.08
C LEU A 97 5.85 -5.15 -5.20
N ALA A 98 6.74 -4.35 -4.63
CA ALA A 98 7.76 -4.83 -3.70
C ALA A 98 7.12 -5.46 -2.45
N ARG A 99 6.03 -4.88 -1.93
CA ARG A 99 5.31 -5.44 -0.78
C ARG A 99 4.72 -6.83 -1.06
N ILE A 100 4.09 -7.02 -2.23
CA ILE A 100 3.56 -8.31 -2.67
C ILE A 100 4.70 -9.30 -2.91
N ALA A 101 5.78 -8.87 -3.58
CA ALA A 101 6.93 -9.72 -3.83
C ALA A 101 7.57 -10.21 -2.52
N THR A 102 7.67 -9.33 -1.51
CA THR A 102 8.17 -9.71 -0.19
C THR A 102 7.24 -10.74 0.48
N ASP A 103 5.93 -10.54 0.38
CA ASP A 103 4.96 -11.49 0.94
C ASP A 103 5.01 -12.86 0.24
N ALA A 104 5.14 -12.87 -1.08
CA ALA A 104 5.16 -14.10 -1.87
C ALA A 104 6.48 -14.87 -1.78
N PHE A 105 7.62 -14.18 -1.72
CA PHE A 105 8.94 -14.81 -1.85
C PHE A 105 9.76 -14.84 -0.55
N TYR A 106 9.47 -13.96 0.41
CA TYR A 106 10.24 -13.86 1.66
C TYR A 106 9.46 -14.39 2.88
N PHE A 107 8.22 -13.98 3.06
CA PHE A 107 7.40 -14.44 4.19
C PHE A 107 6.78 -15.81 3.90
N LYS A 108 7.38 -16.88 4.45
CA LYS A 108 6.85 -18.23 4.29
C LYS A 108 5.57 -18.39 5.11
N SER A 109 4.61 -19.15 4.59
CA SER A 109 3.35 -19.45 5.28
C SER A 109 3.55 -20.14 6.64
N ASP A 110 4.67 -20.82 6.82
CA ASP A 110 5.00 -21.53 8.06
C ASP A 110 5.38 -20.59 9.21
N ASP A 111 5.83 -19.36 8.89
CA ASP A 111 6.19 -18.34 9.89
C ASP A 111 4.96 -17.57 10.41
N TRP A 112 3.79 -17.76 9.78
CA TRP A 112 2.57 -17.05 10.12
C TRP A 112 1.79 -17.72 11.26
N PRO A 113 1.21 -16.94 12.20
CA PRO A 113 0.34 -17.50 13.22
C PRO A 113 -0.82 -18.28 12.60
N LYS A 114 -1.01 -19.53 13.05
CA LYS A 114 -2.06 -20.41 12.52
C LYS A 114 -3.43 -20.04 13.07
N GLY A 115 -4.46 -20.27 12.27
CA GLY A 115 -5.86 -20.09 12.65
C GLY A 115 -6.69 -19.44 11.53
N PRO A 116 -8.00 -19.75 11.45
CA PRO A 116 -8.85 -19.30 10.34
C PRO A 116 -8.92 -17.78 10.22
N PHE A 117 -8.98 -17.05 11.34
CA PHE A 117 -9.00 -15.58 11.33
C PHE A 117 -7.72 -14.98 10.73
N MET A 118 -6.56 -15.56 11.04
CA MET A 118 -5.28 -15.05 10.57
C MET A 118 -5.08 -15.32 9.07
N GLN A 119 -5.51 -16.51 8.61
CA GLN A 119 -5.51 -16.86 7.18
C GLN A 119 -6.43 -15.96 6.36
N ILE A 120 -7.65 -15.71 6.85
CA ILE A 120 -8.60 -14.80 6.19
C ILE A 120 -8.04 -13.38 6.16
N GLY A 121 -7.51 -12.90 7.29
CA GLY A 121 -6.89 -11.57 7.38
C GLY A 121 -5.72 -11.41 6.40
N HIS A 122 -4.85 -12.42 6.29
CA HIS A 122 -3.74 -12.44 5.35
C HIS A 122 -4.22 -12.42 3.90
N ALA A 123 -5.19 -13.26 3.54
CA ALA A 123 -5.76 -13.31 2.19
C ALA A 123 -6.41 -11.98 1.80
N LEU A 124 -7.19 -11.38 2.70
CA LEU A 124 -7.82 -10.06 2.47
C LEU A 124 -6.77 -8.96 2.31
N LEU A 125 -5.71 -8.98 3.12
CA LEU A 125 -4.64 -7.99 3.05
C LEU A 125 -3.85 -8.12 1.74
N ASN A 126 -3.56 -9.35 1.31
CA ASN A 126 -2.89 -9.60 0.04
C ASN A 126 -3.76 -9.22 -1.17
N ALA A 127 -5.07 -9.49 -1.11
CA ALA A 127 -6.01 -9.02 -2.12
C ALA A 127 -6.04 -7.48 -2.19
N LEU A 128 -6.00 -6.80 -1.04
CA LEU A 128 -5.92 -5.34 -0.97
C LEU A 128 -4.61 -4.82 -1.57
N PHE A 129 -3.47 -5.45 -1.27
CA PHE A 129 -2.18 -5.08 -1.87
C PHE A 129 -2.18 -5.29 -3.38
N ALA A 130 -2.74 -6.40 -3.86
CA ALA A 130 -2.87 -6.66 -5.29
C ALA A 130 -3.73 -5.59 -5.97
N PHE A 131 -4.88 -5.24 -5.39
CA PHE A 131 -5.74 -4.17 -5.89
C PHE A 131 -4.97 -2.84 -5.99
N LEU A 132 -4.21 -2.47 -4.94
CA LEU A 132 -3.38 -1.27 -4.94
C LEU A 132 -2.30 -1.32 -6.03
N CYS A 133 -1.55 -2.42 -6.11
CA CYS A 133 -0.49 -2.60 -7.11
C CYS A 133 -1.06 -2.50 -8.53
N PHE A 134 -2.03 -3.33 -8.89
CA PHE A 134 -2.60 -3.30 -10.25
C PHE A 134 -3.33 -1.99 -10.55
N GLY A 135 -3.99 -1.39 -9.55
CA GLY A 135 -4.64 -0.09 -9.69
C GLY A 135 -3.66 1.03 -10.05
N TYR A 136 -2.58 1.20 -9.29
CA TYR A 136 -1.56 2.20 -9.63
C TYR A 136 -0.82 1.88 -10.93
N GLY A 137 -0.56 0.60 -11.22
CA GLY A 137 -0.03 0.18 -12.52
C GLY A 137 -0.94 0.59 -13.68
N SER A 138 -2.26 0.44 -13.53
CA SER A 138 -3.23 0.87 -14.54
C SER A 138 -3.28 2.39 -14.73
N ILE A 139 -3.07 3.18 -13.67
CA ILE A 139 -2.95 4.65 -13.77
C ILE A 139 -1.71 5.04 -14.57
N VAL A 140 -0.58 4.35 -14.34
CA VAL A 140 0.65 4.58 -15.12
C VAL A 140 0.43 4.26 -16.59
N VAL A 141 -0.13 3.09 -16.89
CA VAL A 141 -0.44 2.69 -18.26
C VAL A 141 -1.40 3.69 -18.91
N TRP A 142 -2.48 4.06 -18.22
CA TRP A 142 -3.45 5.07 -18.65
C TRP A 142 -2.76 6.39 -19.03
N GLY A 143 -1.96 6.96 -18.14
CA GLY A 143 -1.32 8.26 -18.38
C GLY A 143 -0.23 8.23 -19.46
N ILE A 144 0.22 7.06 -19.91
CA ILE A 144 1.14 6.90 -21.05
C ILE A 144 0.37 6.79 -22.37
N ILE A 145 -0.78 6.12 -22.38
CA ILE A 145 -1.52 5.79 -23.61
C ILE A 145 -2.65 6.79 -23.96
N ALA A 146 -3.20 7.49 -22.97
CA ALA A 146 -4.35 8.40 -23.11
C ALA A 146 -3.93 9.86 -23.35
#